data_AF-A0A957IA11-F1
#
_entry.id   AF-A0A957IA11-F1
#
_cell.length_a   1.000
_cell.length_b   1.000
_cell.length_c   1.000
_cell.angle_alpha   90.00
_cell.angle_beta   90.00
_cell.angle_gamma   90.00
#
_symmetry.space_group_name_H-M   'P 1'
#
loop_
_entity.id
_entity.type
_entity.pdbx_description
1 polymer ?
#
loop_
_entity_poly.entity_id
_entity_poly.type
_entity_poly.pdbx_seq_one_letter_code
_entity_poly.pdbx_strand_id
1 'polypeptide(L)'
;IDPAAATAVLQTELAQKREEMAAIQPVAEAIVQDQVGQVLVDEGFGVLNQAWPPVMMRMTPLPSLLIVSPRDHIERIYGISLVPGLSTAEMDALETAIFEQLNLSALVVPIGGMGTYPAMIMETSSINWLAEVTSHEWSHHWLSFFPVGWNYGDPQVRIINETIASIFDQEIGSRVIERYYPEYVPPPVPATLPETVPADPLAFDYGAELAATRIRAEELLAMGDIEGAEAYMEAQRQVFLQNGYGIRKLNQAYFAFHGAYAAVPGATGSDPTGPMLLDIQASVASPREFMETVAPITTFDDLEEIWNEVLVLENQ
;
A
#
# COMPACT_ATOMS: atom_id res chain seq x y z
N ILE A 1 36.39 -17.13 -10.46
CA ILE A 1 35.30 -17.78 -11.24
C ILE A 1 34.67 -16.65 -12.04
N ASP A 2 34.56 -16.79 -13.35
CA ASP A 2 33.83 -15.81 -14.17
C ASP A 2 32.33 -15.92 -13.83
N PRO A 3 31.71 -14.91 -13.19
CA PRO A 3 30.30 -14.97 -12.79
C PRO A 3 29.36 -15.16 -13.97
N ALA A 4 29.71 -14.65 -15.16
CA ALA A 4 28.89 -14.78 -16.36
C ALA A 4 28.90 -16.24 -16.87
N ALA A 5 30.08 -16.86 -16.95
CA ALA A 5 30.20 -18.27 -17.31
C ALA A 5 29.53 -19.20 -16.28
N ALA A 6 29.59 -18.85 -14.98
CA ALA A 6 28.98 -19.63 -13.91
C ALA A 6 27.44 -19.56 -13.89
N THR A 7 26.84 -18.52 -14.49
CA THR A 7 25.38 -18.29 -14.47
C THR A 7 24.70 -18.49 -15.83
N ALA A 8 25.46 -18.79 -16.90
CA ALA A 8 24.95 -18.88 -18.27
C ALA A 8 23.76 -19.85 -18.45
N VAL A 9 23.77 -20.99 -17.76
CA VAL A 9 22.65 -21.96 -17.80
C VAL A 9 21.39 -21.34 -17.18
N LEU A 10 21.50 -20.75 -15.99
CA LEU A 10 20.39 -20.08 -15.30
C LEU A 10 19.86 -18.88 -16.09
N GLN A 11 20.73 -18.13 -16.78
CA GLN A 11 20.32 -17.04 -17.65
C GLN A 11 19.48 -17.54 -18.84
N THR A 12 19.85 -18.69 -19.41
CA THR A 12 19.10 -19.32 -20.51
C THR A 12 17.73 -19.80 -20.02
N GLU A 13 17.69 -20.46 -18.85
CA GLU A 13 16.44 -20.90 -18.22
C GLU A 13 15.53 -19.71 -17.88
N LEU A 14 16.08 -18.62 -17.33
CA LEU A 14 15.33 -17.40 -17.04
C LEU A 14 14.74 -16.80 -18.32
N ALA A 15 15.52 -16.72 -19.40
CA ALA A 15 15.05 -16.19 -20.69
C ALA A 15 13.88 -17.03 -21.24
N GLN A 16 13.98 -18.35 -21.19
CA GLN A 16 12.90 -19.25 -21.60
C GLN A 16 11.65 -19.05 -20.74
N LYS A 17 11.80 -18.95 -19.41
CA LYS A 17 10.66 -18.70 -18.51
C LYS A 17 10.00 -17.35 -18.77
N ARG A 18 10.78 -16.32 -19.07
CA ARG A 18 10.24 -15.00 -19.45
C ARG A 18 9.44 -15.04 -20.74
N GLU A 19 9.87 -15.80 -21.74
CA GLU A 19 9.11 -16.02 -22.98
C GLU A 19 7.80 -16.79 -22.72
N GLU A 20 7.86 -17.86 -21.92
CA GLU A 20 6.67 -18.63 -21.50
C GLU A 20 5.66 -17.73 -20.76
N MET A 21 6.13 -16.90 -19.82
CA MET A 21 5.29 -15.94 -19.09
C MET A 21 4.66 -14.90 -20.02
N ALA A 22 5.45 -14.31 -20.93
CA ALA A 22 4.95 -13.31 -21.87
C ALA A 22 3.84 -13.87 -22.79
N ALA A 23 3.90 -15.16 -23.13
CA ALA A 23 2.89 -15.81 -23.96
C ALA A 23 1.54 -15.98 -23.24
N ILE A 24 1.56 -16.25 -21.93
CA ILE A 24 0.33 -16.48 -21.14
C ILE A 24 -0.22 -15.19 -20.49
N GLN A 25 0.62 -14.19 -20.32
CA GLN A 25 0.30 -12.96 -19.59
C GLN A 25 -0.98 -12.26 -20.07
N PRO A 26 -1.23 -12.02 -21.37
CA PRO A 26 -2.46 -11.34 -21.80
C PRO A 26 -3.74 -12.08 -21.42
N VAL A 27 -3.68 -13.42 -21.37
CA VAL A 27 -4.81 -14.25 -20.96
C VAL A 27 -5.00 -14.19 -19.44
N ALA A 28 -3.91 -14.26 -18.67
CA ALA A 28 -3.95 -14.13 -17.22
C ALA A 28 -4.48 -12.75 -16.77
N GLU A 29 -3.99 -11.67 -17.40
CA GLU A 29 -4.48 -10.30 -17.19
C GLU A 29 -5.99 -10.20 -17.47
N ALA A 30 -6.44 -10.72 -18.62
CA ALA A 30 -7.86 -10.68 -18.99
C ALA A 30 -8.75 -11.46 -18.02
N ILE A 31 -8.29 -12.62 -17.51
CA ILE A 31 -9.04 -13.41 -16.53
C ILE A 31 -9.23 -12.62 -15.24
N VAL A 32 -8.14 -12.05 -14.69
CA VAL A 32 -8.23 -11.31 -13.42
C VAL A 32 -9.05 -10.04 -13.58
N GLN A 33 -8.88 -9.31 -14.69
CA GLN A 33 -9.72 -8.13 -15.00
C GLN A 33 -11.21 -8.48 -15.06
N ASP A 34 -11.58 -9.58 -15.70
CA ASP A 34 -12.98 -10.01 -15.78
C ASP A 34 -13.50 -10.45 -14.41
N GLN A 35 -12.74 -11.23 -13.65
CA GLN A 35 -13.14 -11.70 -12.32
C GLN A 35 -13.37 -10.55 -11.34
N VAL A 36 -12.44 -9.59 -11.26
CA VAL A 36 -12.61 -8.37 -10.45
C VAL A 36 -13.80 -7.57 -10.99
N GLY A 37 -13.92 -7.42 -12.31
CA GLY A 37 -15.02 -6.73 -12.95
C GLY A 37 -16.40 -7.31 -12.63
N GLN A 38 -16.55 -8.63 -12.60
CA GLN A 38 -17.83 -9.27 -12.24
C GLN A 38 -18.20 -9.04 -10.77
N VAL A 39 -17.23 -9.13 -9.85
CA VAL A 39 -17.47 -8.82 -8.44
C VAL A 39 -17.90 -7.36 -8.29
N LEU A 40 -17.22 -6.42 -8.96
CA LEU A 40 -17.60 -5.00 -8.94
C LEU A 40 -19.00 -4.75 -9.51
N VAL A 41 -19.41 -5.47 -10.57
CA VAL A 41 -20.77 -5.40 -11.10
C VAL A 41 -21.80 -5.85 -10.06
N ASP A 42 -21.53 -6.95 -9.37
CA ASP A 42 -22.40 -7.49 -8.30
C ASP A 42 -22.48 -6.52 -7.11
N GLU A 43 -21.41 -5.79 -6.81
CA GLU A 43 -21.38 -4.69 -5.83
C GLU A 43 -22.05 -3.39 -6.32
N GLY A 44 -22.65 -3.38 -7.52
CA GLY A 44 -23.38 -2.22 -8.02
C GLY A 44 -22.53 -1.18 -8.75
N PHE A 45 -21.26 -1.44 -9.04
CA PHE A 45 -20.41 -0.60 -9.90
C PHE A 45 -20.58 -0.89 -11.40
N GLY A 46 -21.61 -1.65 -11.77
CA GLY A 46 -21.90 -2.04 -13.15
C GLY A 46 -22.68 -0.99 -13.94
N VAL A 47 -22.24 -0.73 -15.18
CA VAL A 47 -23.02 -0.07 -16.24
C VAL A 47 -23.14 -1.05 -17.40
N LEU A 48 -24.38 -1.35 -17.83
CA LEU A 48 -24.65 -2.36 -18.87
C LEU A 48 -23.98 -3.72 -18.58
N ASN A 49 -23.96 -4.14 -17.31
CA ASN A 49 -23.35 -5.38 -16.83
C ASN A 49 -21.82 -5.45 -17.05
N GLN A 50 -21.15 -4.30 -17.07
CA GLN A 50 -19.70 -4.18 -17.07
C GLN A 50 -19.28 -3.19 -15.97
N ALA A 51 -18.21 -3.48 -15.24
CA ALA A 51 -17.71 -2.55 -14.23
C ALA A 51 -17.36 -1.20 -14.87
N TRP A 52 -17.70 -0.11 -14.17
CA TRP A 52 -17.35 1.25 -14.58
C TRP A 52 -16.59 1.99 -13.48
N PRO A 53 -15.36 2.49 -13.74
CA PRO A 53 -14.62 2.37 -15.00
C PRO A 53 -14.25 0.91 -15.32
N PRO A 54 -13.95 0.56 -16.58
CA PRO A 54 -13.52 -0.80 -16.91
C PRO A 54 -12.25 -1.19 -16.14
N VAL A 55 -12.22 -2.41 -15.61
CA VAL A 55 -11.01 -2.95 -14.97
C VAL A 55 -9.95 -3.21 -16.03
N MET A 56 -8.88 -2.42 -16.01
CA MET A 56 -7.78 -2.52 -16.96
C MET A 56 -6.47 -2.52 -16.19
N MET A 57 -5.70 -3.61 -16.29
CA MET A 57 -4.39 -3.74 -15.66
C MET A 57 -3.37 -4.45 -16.55
N ARG A 58 -2.09 -4.26 -16.22
CA ARG A 58 -0.95 -4.93 -16.85
C ARG A 58 0.01 -5.40 -15.77
N MET A 59 0.38 -6.67 -15.81
CA MET A 59 1.48 -7.19 -15.00
C MET A 59 2.79 -6.78 -15.65
N THR A 60 3.59 -5.94 -15.00
CA THR A 60 4.81 -5.42 -15.62
C THR A 60 5.89 -5.17 -14.58
N PRO A 61 7.18 -5.21 -14.97
CA PRO A 61 8.23 -4.70 -14.12
C PRO A 61 7.99 -3.22 -13.80
N LEU A 62 7.62 -2.94 -12.56
CA LEU A 62 7.34 -1.58 -12.12
C LEU A 62 8.63 -0.78 -11.90
N PRO A 63 8.62 0.53 -12.19
CA PRO A 63 9.71 1.40 -11.79
C PRO A 63 9.82 1.43 -10.26
N SER A 64 11.02 1.66 -9.73
CA SER A 64 11.14 2.08 -8.33
C SER A 64 10.75 3.55 -8.21
N LEU A 65 10.24 3.95 -7.06
CA LEU A 65 9.92 5.34 -6.76
C LEU A 65 11.02 5.94 -5.89
N LEU A 66 11.56 7.10 -6.26
CA LEU A 66 12.37 7.91 -5.37
C LEU A 66 11.45 8.80 -4.55
N ILE A 67 11.54 8.68 -3.24
CA ILE A 67 10.86 9.50 -2.24
C ILE A 67 11.90 10.36 -1.53
N VAL A 68 11.59 11.64 -1.39
CA VAL A 68 12.43 12.60 -0.66
C VAL A 68 11.61 13.25 0.44
N SER A 69 12.21 13.32 1.62
CA SER A 69 11.66 13.94 2.83
C SER A 69 12.67 14.92 3.42
N PRO A 70 12.19 16.00 4.07
CA PRO A 70 13.00 16.75 5.01
C PRO A 70 13.58 15.82 6.08
N ARG A 71 14.69 16.24 6.69
CA ARG A 71 15.30 15.48 7.79
C ARG A 71 14.70 15.84 9.15
N ASP A 72 14.15 17.04 9.29
CA ASP A 72 13.62 17.62 10.52
C ASP A 72 12.15 17.26 10.81
N HIS A 73 11.43 16.72 9.83
CA HIS A 73 10.08 16.18 10.00
C HIS A 73 9.77 15.16 8.90
N ILE A 74 8.73 14.35 9.12
CA ILE A 74 8.30 13.32 8.18
C ILE A 74 7.29 13.94 7.21
N GLU A 75 7.74 14.25 5.99
CA GLU A 75 6.87 14.79 4.94
C GLU A 75 7.41 14.38 3.57
N ARG A 76 6.52 13.96 2.65
CA ARG A 76 6.92 13.73 1.26
C ARG A 76 6.93 15.05 0.48
N ILE A 77 8.10 15.69 0.36
CA ILE A 77 8.28 16.93 -0.42
C ILE A 77 8.55 16.68 -1.91
N TYR A 78 9.01 15.49 -2.28
CA TYR A 78 9.25 15.12 -3.67
C TYR A 78 9.10 13.61 -3.90
N GLY A 79 8.60 13.23 -5.08
CA GLY A 79 8.43 11.85 -5.50
C GLY A 79 8.56 11.72 -7.02
N ILE A 80 9.41 10.82 -7.52
CA ILE A 80 9.55 10.57 -8.97
C ILE A 80 9.77 9.09 -9.27
N SER A 81 9.14 8.62 -10.35
CA SER A 81 9.39 7.26 -10.88
C SER A 81 10.78 7.18 -11.51
N LEU A 82 11.54 6.17 -11.12
CA LEU A 82 12.86 5.85 -11.67
C LEU A 82 12.73 4.80 -12.78
N VAL A 83 13.87 4.35 -13.30
CA VAL A 83 13.88 3.19 -14.20
C VAL A 83 13.69 1.89 -13.40
N PRO A 84 12.98 0.88 -13.94
CA PRO A 84 12.93 -0.44 -13.33
C PRO A 84 14.30 -1.11 -13.24
N GLY A 85 14.47 -2.02 -12.28
CA GLY A 85 15.64 -2.91 -12.23
C GLY A 85 16.92 -2.30 -11.65
N LEU A 86 16.81 -1.19 -10.89
CA LEU A 86 17.95 -0.67 -10.12
C LEU A 86 18.46 -1.71 -9.13
N SER A 87 19.77 -1.90 -9.08
CA SER A 87 20.44 -2.70 -8.06
C SER A 87 20.43 -1.98 -6.71
N THR A 88 20.56 -2.75 -5.62
CA THR A 88 20.66 -2.19 -4.26
C THR A 88 21.78 -1.15 -4.14
N ALA A 89 22.90 -1.34 -4.85
CA ALA A 89 24.02 -0.40 -4.86
C ALA A 89 23.68 0.90 -5.59
N GLU A 90 22.91 0.85 -6.69
CA GLU A 90 22.46 2.05 -7.40
C GLU A 90 21.42 2.82 -6.58
N MET A 91 20.51 2.12 -5.90
CA MET A 91 19.55 2.72 -4.97
C MET A 91 20.29 3.48 -3.85
N ASP A 92 21.26 2.83 -3.21
CA ASP A 92 22.04 3.41 -2.12
C ASP A 92 22.87 4.62 -2.56
N ALA A 93 23.49 4.55 -3.74
CA ALA A 93 24.23 5.66 -4.32
C ALA A 93 23.34 6.87 -4.60
N LEU A 94 22.13 6.66 -5.12
CA LEU A 94 21.17 7.74 -5.39
C LEU A 94 20.72 8.41 -4.09
N GLU A 95 20.35 7.62 -3.08
CA GLU A 95 19.89 8.15 -1.80
C GLU A 95 21.00 8.87 -1.03
N THR A 96 22.21 8.32 -1.05
CA THR A 96 23.39 8.93 -0.42
C THR A 96 23.72 10.27 -1.09
N ALA A 97 23.64 10.34 -2.42
CA ALA A 97 23.87 11.59 -3.14
C ALA A 97 22.87 12.69 -2.72
N ILE A 98 21.60 12.34 -2.51
CA ILE A 98 20.57 13.29 -2.02
C ILE A 98 20.89 13.76 -0.60
N PHE A 99 21.29 12.84 0.27
CA PHE A 99 21.70 13.19 1.63
C PHE A 99 22.91 14.13 1.64
N GLU A 100 24.00 13.76 0.95
CA GLU A 100 25.25 14.51 0.97
C GLU A 100 25.16 15.88 0.29
N GLN A 101 24.40 15.98 -0.80
CA GLN A 101 24.36 17.20 -1.61
C GLN A 101 23.23 18.16 -1.22
N LEU A 102 22.10 17.62 -0.72
CA LEU A 102 20.90 18.41 -0.43
C LEU A 102 20.53 18.40 1.06
N ASN A 103 21.20 17.58 1.89
CA ASN A 103 20.86 17.37 3.29
C ASN A 103 19.39 16.94 3.49
N LEU A 104 18.91 16.04 2.62
CA LEU A 104 17.56 15.50 2.63
C LEU A 104 17.56 13.99 2.88
N SER A 105 16.47 13.49 3.46
CA SER A 105 16.23 12.06 3.62
C SER A 105 15.65 11.50 2.32
N ALA A 106 16.16 10.35 1.86
CA ALA A 106 15.72 9.74 0.61
C ALA A 106 15.52 8.23 0.74
N LEU A 107 14.54 7.72 0.00
CA LEU A 107 14.24 6.31 -0.14
C LEU A 107 13.87 5.98 -1.59
N VAL A 108 14.58 5.03 -2.20
CA VAL A 108 14.18 4.33 -3.41
C VAL A 108 13.45 3.06 -3.03
N VAL A 109 12.18 2.98 -3.39
CA VAL A 109 11.28 1.91 -2.96
C VAL A 109 10.59 1.27 -4.18
N PRO A 110 10.52 -0.06 -4.29
CA PRO A 110 9.67 -0.69 -5.27
C PRO A 110 8.19 -0.46 -4.90
N ILE A 111 7.35 -0.18 -5.89
CA ILE A 111 5.90 0.00 -5.72
C ILE A 111 5.16 -1.26 -6.14
N GLY A 112 4.05 -1.57 -5.45
CA GLY A 112 3.20 -2.74 -5.75
C GLY A 112 2.31 -2.55 -6.97
N GLY A 113 1.81 -1.33 -7.15
CA GLY A 113 1.02 -0.93 -8.30
C GLY A 113 1.25 0.53 -8.65
N MET A 114 0.74 0.93 -9.81
CA MET A 114 0.72 2.32 -10.28
C MET A 114 -0.61 2.58 -10.97
N GLY A 115 -1.34 3.58 -10.47
CA GLY A 115 -2.67 3.99 -10.93
C GLY A 115 -2.74 4.65 -12.31
N THR A 116 -1.86 4.29 -13.25
CA THR A 116 -2.06 4.63 -14.68
C THR A 116 -3.33 3.95 -15.22
N TYR A 117 -3.78 4.30 -16.42
CA TYR A 117 -4.87 3.57 -17.08
C TYR A 117 -4.41 3.02 -18.43
N PRO A 118 -4.22 1.69 -18.60
CA PRO A 118 -4.39 0.61 -17.61
C PRO A 118 -3.47 0.73 -16.39
N ALA A 119 -3.90 0.18 -15.24
CA ALA A 119 -3.08 0.10 -14.04
C ALA A 119 -1.86 -0.79 -14.31
N MET A 120 -0.70 -0.42 -13.78
CA MET A 120 0.49 -1.28 -13.85
C MET A 120 0.67 -1.96 -12.50
N ILE A 121 0.78 -3.28 -12.47
CA ILE A 121 0.85 -4.09 -11.25
C ILE A 121 2.12 -4.91 -11.28
N MET A 122 2.80 -5.05 -10.13
CA MET A 122 4.01 -5.87 -10.02
C MET A 122 3.68 -7.32 -10.35
N GLU A 123 4.59 -7.99 -11.06
CA GLU A 123 4.53 -9.44 -11.23
C GLU A 123 4.59 -10.14 -9.87
N THR A 124 3.67 -11.08 -9.66
CA THR A 124 3.49 -11.77 -8.38
C THR A 124 3.07 -13.21 -8.62
N SER A 125 3.38 -14.09 -7.66
CA SER A 125 2.86 -15.46 -7.61
C SER A 125 1.65 -15.59 -6.68
N SER A 126 1.25 -14.53 -5.99
CA SER A 126 0.13 -14.52 -5.04
C SER A 126 -1.14 -13.99 -5.72
N ILE A 127 -2.13 -14.87 -5.91
CA ILE A 127 -3.43 -14.46 -6.49
C ILE A 127 -4.21 -13.54 -5.55
N ASN A 128 -4.10 -13.73 -4.22
CA ASN A 128 -4.71 -12.87 -3.22
C ASN A 128 -4.22 -11.43 -3.36
N TRP A 129 -2.90 -11.26 -3.36
CA TRP A 129 -2.29 -9.94 -3.50
C TRP A 129 -2.60 -9.31 -4.86
N LEU A 130 -2.63 -10.10 -5.93
CA LEU A 130 -2.97 -9.62 -7.26
C LEU A 130 -4.42 -9.12 -7.34
N ALA A 131 -5.37 -9.85 -6.74
CA ALA A 131 -6.78 -9.47 -6.69
C ALA A 131 -7.00 -8.20 -5.85
N GLU A 132 -6.35 -8.11 -4.68
CA GLU A 132 -6.34 -6.91 -3.84
C GLU A 132 -5.78 -5.71 -4.62
N VAL A 133 -4.54 -5.78 -5.12
CA VAL A 133 -3.92 -4.64 -5.83
C VAL A 133 -4.70 -4.26 -7.09
N THR A 134 -5.27 -5.22 -7.82
CA THR A 134 -6.13 -4.88 -8.98
C THR A 134 -7.35 -4.07 -8.54
N SER A 135 -7.95 -4.43 -7.40
CA SER A 135 -9.09 -3.71 -6.81
C SER A 135 -8.68 -2.35 -6.25
N HIS A 136 -7.49 -2.27 -5.64
CA HIS A 136 -6.88 -1.05 -5.14
C HIS A 136 -6.71 0.00 -6.25
N GLU A 137 -6.02 -0.38 -7.33
CA GLU A 137 -5.78 0.51 -8.46
C GLU A 137 -7.08 0.88 -9.20
N TRP A 138 -8.04 -0.05 -9.28
CA TRP A 138 -9.35 0.26 -9.83
C TRP A 138 -10.10 1.29 -8.97
N SER A 139 -9.99 1.20 -7.64
CA SER A 139 -10.62 2.15 -6.73
C SER A 139 -10.08 3.57 -6.96
N HIS A 140 -8.77 3.73 -7.20
CA HIS A 140 -8.15 4.99 -7.61
C HIS A 140 -8.74 5.53 -8.92
N HIS A 141 -8.94 4.65 -9.92
CA HIS A 141 -9.59 5.06 -11.17
C HIS A 141 -11.02 5.53 -10.96
N TRP A 142 -11.78 4.87 -10.09
CA TRP A 142 -13.13 5.30 -9.74
C TRP A 142 -13.11 6.64 -8.98
N LEU A 143 -12.26 6.79 -7.97
CA LEU A 143 -12.12 8.02 -7.17
C LEU A 143 -11.65 9.21 -8.01
N SER A 144 -10.94 8.99 -9.13
CA SER A 144 -10.53 10.04 -10.07
C SER A 144 -11.69 10.82 -10.70
N PHE A 145 -12.92 10.30 -10.61
CA PHE A 145 -14.14 11.00 -11.04
C PHE A 145 -14.75 11.89 -9.94
N PHE A 146 -14.18 11.89 -8.74
CA PHE A 146 -14.74 12.54 -7.55
C PHE A 146 -13.72 13.46 -6.87
N PRO A 147 -14.17 14.39 -6.01
CA PRO A 147 -13.27 15.37 -5.40
C PRO A 147 -12.08 14.78 -4.61
N VAL A 148 -12.27 13.66 -3.92
CA VAL A 148 -11.19 13.00 -3.16
C VAL A 148 -10.05 12.51 -4.07
N GLY A 149 -10.35 12.18 -5.34
CA GLY A 149 -9.34 11.87 -6.36
C GLY A 149 -8.75 13.12 -7.03
N TRP A 150 -9.50 14.21 -7.16
CA TRP A 150 -9.01 15.44 -7.78
C TRP A 150 -7.99 16.18 -6.90
N ASN A 151 -8.19 16.10 -5.58
CA ASN A 151 -7.35 16.78 -4.59
C ASN A 151 -6.16 15.93 -4.10
N TYR A 152 -5.78 14.88 -4.83
CA TYR A 152 -4.67 13.96 -4.49
C TYR A 152 -3.29 14.66 -4.33
N GLY A 153 -3.15 15.90 -4.82
CA GLY A 153 -1.97 16.72 -4.59
C GLY A 153 -1.79 17.18 -3.13
N ASP A 154 -2.89 17.29 -2.38
CA ASP A 154 -2.87 17.61 -0.95
C ASP A 154 -2.35 16.40 -0.15
N PRO A 155 -1.35 16.57 0.73
CA PRO A 155 -0.79 15.45 1.50
C PRO A 155 -1.80 14.69 2.35
N GLN A 156 -2.75 15.39 2.98
CA GLN A 156 -3.73 14.76 3.88
C GLN A 156 -4.82 14.07 3.06
N VAL A 157 -5.34 14.71 2.01
CA VAL A 157 -6.33 14.08 1.12
C VAL A 157 -5.76 12.85 0.44
N ARG A 158 -4.45 12.86 0.11
CA ARG A 158 -3.77 11.66 -0.39
C ARG A 158 -3.82 10.52 0.62
N ILE A 159 -3.57 10.77 1.90
CA ILE A 159 -3.65 9.73 2.94
C ILE A 159 -5.07 9.16 3.01
N ILE A 160 -6.10 10.03 2.98
CA ILE A 160 -7.52 9.62 2.92
C ILE A 160 -7.76 8.72 1.71
N ASN A 161 -7.32 9.15 0.52
CA ASN A 161 -7.53 8.44 -0.74
C ASN A 161 -6.88 7.04 -0.74
N GLU A 162 -5.60 6.94 -0.35
CA GLU A 162 -4.90 5.65 -0.21
C GLU A 162 -5.57 4.74 0.82
N THR A 163 -6.03 5.31 1.94
CA THR A 163 -6.71 4.53 2.98
C THR A 163 -8.06 4.00 2.51
N ILE A 164 -8.85 4.79 1.76
CA ILE A 164 -10.08 4.32 1.10
C ILE A 164 -9.77 3.16 0.16
N ALA A 165 -8.73 3.29 -0.68
CA ALA A 165 -8.33 2.25 -1.61
C ALA A 165 -7.91 0.95 -0.89
N SER A 166 -7.19 1.05 0.23
CA SER A 166 -6.78 -0.09 1.06
C SER A 166 -7.89 -0.73 1.91
N ILE A 167 -8.99 -0.02 2.15
CA ILE A 167 -10.19 -0.60 2.78
C ILE A 167 -11.01 -1.33 1.72
N PHE A 168 -11.17 -0.70 0.55
CA PHE A 168 -11.93 -1.24 -0.56
C PHE A 168 -11.28 -2.48 -1.19
N ASP A 169 -9.96 -2.51 -1.31
CA ASP A 169 -9.24 -3.62 -1.93
C ASP A 169 -9.33 -4.95 -1.16
N GLN A 170 -9.32 -4.89 0.17
CA GLN A 170 -9.49 -6.06 1.05
C GLN A 170 -10.87 -6.66 0.87
N GLU A 171 -11.89 -5.80 0.78
CA GLU A 171 -13.28 -6.22 0.65
C GLU A 171 -13.54 -6.84 -0.74
N ILE A 172 -13.13 -6.19 -1.83
CA ILE A 172 -13.34 -6.73 -3.18
C ILE A 172 -12.39 -7.90 -3.46
N GLY A 173 -11.13 -7.79 -3.06
CA GLY A 173 -10.11 -8.82 -3.21
C GLY A 173 -10.52 -10.12 -2.54
N SER A 174 -10.99 -10.07 -1.28
CA SER A 174 -11.48 -11.26 -0.58
C SER A 174 -12.65 -11.92 -1.31
N ARG A 175 -13.65 -11.15 -1.77
CA ARG A 175 -14.80 -11.66 -2.55
C ARG A 175 -14.37 -12.32 -3.87
N VAL A 176 -13.35 -11.78 -4.55
CA VAL A 176 -12.76 -12.41 -5.76
C VAL A 176 -12.13 -13.76 -5.41
N ILE A 177 -11.34 -13.82 -4.33
CA ILE A 177 -10.68 -15.06 -3.90
C ILE A 177 -11.71 -16.11 -3.46
N GLU A 178 -12.69 -15.74 -2.65
CA GLU A 178 -13.76 -16.65 -2.22
C GLU A 178 -14.52 -17.26 -3.40
N ARG A 179 -14.79 -16.46 -4.44
CA ARG A 179 -15.58 -16.88 -5.60
C ARG A 179 -14.81 -17.75 -6.59
N TYR A 180 -13.57 -17.37 -6.92
CA TYR A 180 -12.83 -17.96 -8.04
C TYR A 180 -11.65 -18.83 -7.61
N TYR A 181 -11.17 -18.66 -6.38
CA TYR A 181 -9.97 -19.30 -5.85
C TYR A 181 -10.18 -19.79 -4.40
N PRO A 182 -11.26 -20.56 -4.11
CA PRO A 182 -11.63 -20.94 -2.75
C PRO A 182 -10.52 -21.70 -2.00
N GLU A 183 -9.61 -22.36 -2.71
CA GLU A 183 -8.45 -23.04 -2.15
C GLU A 183 -7.34 -22.10 -1.64
N TYR A 184 -7.39 -20.82 -2.03
CA TYR A 184 -6.47 -19.76 -1.60
C TYR A 184 -7.09 -18.79 -0.59
N VAL A 185 -8.33 -19.06 -0.15
CA VAL A 185 -8.95 -18.30 0.95
C VAL A 185 -8.05 -18.44 2.18
N PRO A 186 -7.55 -17.33 2.76
CA PRO A 186 -6.75 -17.39 3.96
C PRO A 186 -7.55 -18.13 5.05
N PRO A 187 -6.91 -19.01 5.83
CA PRO A 187 -7.61 -19.63 6.95
C PRO A 187 -8.19 -18.52 7.83
N PRO A 188 -9.44 -18.67 8.33
CA PRO A 188 -10.03 -17.66 9.16
C PRO A 188 -9.05 -17.36 10.29
N VAL A 189 -8.66 -16.08 10.42
CA VAL A 189 -7.95 -15.62 11.62
C VAL A 189 -8.83 -16.08 12.77
N PRO A 190 -8.34 -16.94 13.69
CA PRO A 190 -9.18 -17.48 14.73
C PRO A 190 -9.89 -16.33 15.41
N ALA A 191 -11.22 -16.25 15.25
CA ALA A 191 -12.05 -15.30 15.97
C ALA A 191 -11.72 -15.53 17.44
N THR A 192 -10.96 -14.59 18.01
CA THR A 192 -10.51 -14.56 19.41
C THR A 192 -10.78 -15.88 20.12
N LEU A 193 -9.82 -16.81 20.07
CA LEU A 193 -9.80 -17.89 21.06
C LEU A 193 -10.08 -17.21 22.41
N PRO A 194 -11.09 -17.64 23.18
CA PRO A 194 -11.42 -16.98 24.45
C PRO A 194 -10.12 -16.79 25.20
N GLU A 195 -9.85 -15.56 25.68
CA GLU A 195 -8.65 -15.05 26.37
C GLU A 195 -7.99 -16.04 27.35
N THR A 196 -7.46 -17.16 26.85
CA THR A 196 -7.00 -18.30 27.65
C THR A 196 -5.80 -19.00 27.06
N VAL A 197 -5.38 -18.64 25.84
CA VAL A 197 -3.98 -18.74 25.46
C VAL A 197 -3.41 -17.35 25.69
N PRO A 198 -2.51 -17.13 26.65
CA PRO A 198 -1.76 -15.87 26.68
C PRO A 198 -1.12 -15.73 25.30
N ALA A 199 -1.49 -14.70 24.54
CA ALA A 199 -0.60 -14.21 23.49
C ALA A 199 0.77 -14.10 24.17
N ASP A 200 1.80 -14.75 23.60
CA ASP A 200 3.13 -14.58 24.16
C ASP A 200 3.39 -13.07 24.14
N PRO A 201 3.47 -12.39 25.30
CA PRO A 201 3.60 -10.93 25.35
C PRO A 201 4.92 -10.48 24.71
N LEU A 202 5.78 -11.43 24.35
CA LEU A 202 7.09 -11.26 23.72
C LEU A 202 7.08 -11.53 22.21
N ALA A 203 5.94 -11.91 21.60
CA ALA A 203 5.87 -12.08 20.16
C ALA A 203 6.00 -10.70 19.48
N PHE A 204 6.97 -10.56 18.58
CA PHE A 204 7.21 -9.31 17.86
C PHE A 204 6.02 -8.97 16.95
N ASP A 205 5.30 -7.91 17.28
CA ASP A 205 4.21 -7.37 16.46
C ASP A 205 4.77 -6.31 15.50
N TYR A 206 4.91 -6.69 14.23
CA TYR A 206 5.46 -5.81 13.20
C TYR A 206 4.72 -4.47 13.10
N GLY A 207 3.39 -4.48 13.16
CA GLY A 207 2.58 -3.28 13.00
C GLY A 207 2.73 -2.35 14.20
N ALA A 208 2.62 -2.90 15.41
CA ALA A 208 2.77 -2.13 16.65
C ALA A 208 4.20 -1.58 16.82
N GLU A 209 5.23 -2.34 16.47
CA GLU A 209 6.62 -1.90 16.55
C GLU A 209 6.94 -0.81 15.51
N LEU A 210 6.36 -0.91 14.30
CA LEU A 210 6.52 0.13 13.29
C LEU A 210 5.81 1.44 13.69
N ALA A 211 4.64 1.31 14.31
CA ALA A 211 3.89 2.42 14.93
C ALA A 211 4.73 3.14 15.99
N ALA A 212 5.22 2.38 16.97
CA ALA A 212 6.01 2.89 18.07
C ALA A 212 7.30 3.56 17.56
N THR A 213 7.92 2.96 16.55
CA THR A 213 9.10 3.53 15.89
C THR A 213 8.79 4.88 15.25
N ARG A 214 7.67 5.01 14.52
CA ARG A 214 7.25 6.28 13.91
C ARG A 214 7.00 7.35 14.96
N ILE A 215 6.17 7.06 15.96
CA ILE A 215 5.80 8.00 17.04
C ILE A 215 7.07 8.51 17.72
N ARG A 216 7.98 7.60 18.09
CA ARG A 216 9.21 7.99 18.77
C ARG A 216 10.15 8.80 17.88
N ALA A 217 10.21 8.50 16.58
CA ALA A 217 10.96 9.31 15.64
C ALA A 217 10.37 10.73 15.53
N GLU A 218 9.05 10.87 15.41
CA GLU A 218 8.35 12.17 15.37
C GLU A 218 8.60 12.99 16.64
N GLU A 219 8.59 12.36 17.84
CA GLU A 219 8.95 13.03 19.10
C GLU A 219 10.38 13.59 19.09
N LEU A 220 11.35 12.80 18.61
CA LEU A 220 12.75 13.21 18.53
C LEU A 220 12.94 14.37 17.55
N LEU A 221 12.29 14.27 16.39
CA LEU A 221 12.26 15.32 15.36
C LEU A 221 11.62 16.62 15.88
N ALA A 222 10.51 16.53 16.61
CA ALA A 222 9.85 17.68 17.23
C ALA A 222 10.73 18.37 18.30
N MET A 223 11.64 17.63 18.93
CA MET A 223 12.66 18.19 19.84
C MET A 223 13.89 18.78 19.10
N GLY A 224 13.94 18.65 17.78
CA GLY A 224 15.08 19.06 16.95
C GLY A 224 16.26 18.07 16.96
N ASP A 225 16.09 16.88 17.53
CA ASP A 225 17.12 15.83 17.60
C ASP A 225 17.08 14.94 16.35
N ILE A 226 17.50 15.51 15.22
CA ILE A 226 17.49 14.84 13.91
C ILE A 226 18.40 13.61 13.89
N GLU A 227 19.65 13.77 14.35
CA GLU A 227 20.62 12.66 14.36
C GLU A 227 20.19 11.56 15.33
N GLY A 228 19.60 11.92 16.47
CA GLY A 228 19.03 10.95 17.42
C GLY A 228 17.83 10.19 16.83
N ALA A 229 16.94 10.87 16.10
CA ALA A 229 15.84 10.23 15.39
C ALA A 229 16.34 9.21 14.35
N GLU A 230 17.33 9.60 13.54
CA GLU A 230 17.92 8.73 12.51
C GLU A 230 18.66 7.53 13.11
N ALA A 231 19.44 7.75 14.15
CA ALA A 231 20.13 6.67 14.87
C ALA A 231 19.13 5.70 15.51
N TYR A 232 18.03 6.22 16.07
CA TYR A 232 16.95 5.40 16.62
C TYR A 232 16.28 4.55 15.54
N MET A 233 15.92 5.14 14.40
CA MET A 233 15.32 4.41 13.28
C MET A 233 16.25 3.31 12.74
N GLU A 234 17.55 3.57 12.60
CA GLU A 234 18.50 2.52 12.19
C GLU A 234 18.60 1.41 13.24
N ALA A 235 18.62 1.76 14.53
CA ALA A 235 18.61 0.75 15.60
C ALA A 235 17.35 -0.13 15.53
N GLN A 236 16.17 0.46 15.30
CA GLN A 236 14.93 -0.30 15.12
C GLN A 236 14.94 -1.17 13.87
N ARG A 237 15.49 -0.68 12.75
CA ARG A 237 15.66 -1.48 11.53
C ARG A 237 16.41 -2.78 11.79
N GLN A 238 17.42 -2.76 12.67
CA GLN A 238 18.16 -3.96 13.07
C GLN A 238 17.30 -4.91 13.92
N VAL A 239 16.39 -4.39 14.75
CA VAL A 239 15.42 -5.20 15.51
C VAL A 239 14.44 -5.89 14.55
N PHE A 240 13.90 -5.17 13.56
CA PHE A 240 13.07 -5.77 12.51
C PHE A 240 13.80 -6.92 11.81
N LEU A 241 15.07 -6.70 11.43
CA LEU A 241 15.89 -7.72 10.77
C LEU A 241 16.09 -8.96 11.65
N GLN A 242 16.34 -8.78 12.94
CA GLN A 242 16.48 -9.89 13.91
C GLN A 242 15.19 -10.71 14.07
N ASN A 243 14.04 -10.08 13.84
CA ASN A 243 12.73 -10.73 13.87
C ASN A 243 12.26 -11.20 12.48
N GLY A 244 13.14 -11.22 11.47
CA GLY A 244 12.86 -11.76 10.14
C GLY A 244 12.30 -10.76 9.13
N TYR A 245 12.19 -9.48 9.49
CA TYR A 245 11.67 -8.41 8.62
C TYR A 245 12.82 -7.63 7.98
N GLY A 246 13.06 -7.89 6.70
CA GLY A 246 14.14 -7.26 5.92
C GLY A 246 13.79 -5.84 5.46
N ILE A 247 13.90 -4.84 6.32
CA ILE A 247 13.80 -3.43 5.92
C ILE A 247 15.18 -2.96 5.42
N ARG A 248 15.29 -2.55 4.15
CA ARG A 248 16.55 -2.07 3.57
C ARG A 248 17.01 -0.77 4.22
N LYS A 249 16.10 0.18 4.41
CA LYS A 249 16.38 1.50 4.98
C LYS A 249 15.15 2.01 5.73
N LEU A 250 15.35 2.51 6.95
CA LEU A 250 14.31 3.07 7.80
C LEU A 250 14.70 4.50 8.16
N ASN A 251 13.99 5.48 7.60
CA ASN A 251 14.26 6.90 7.74
C ASN A 251 12.96 7.72 7.55
N GLN A 252 13.05 9.05 7.56
CA GLN A 252 11.90 9.94 7.35
C GLN A 252 11.23 9.67 5.99
N ALA A 253 12.01 9.47 4.91
CA ALA A 253 11.46 9.14 3.59
C ALA A 253 10.70 7.80 3.56
N TYR A 254 11.13 6.81 4.35
CA TYR A 254 10.39 5.56 4.55
C TYR A 254 9.01 5.80 5.16
N PHE A 255 8.95 6.55 6.27
CA PHE A 255 7.68 6.85 6.91
C PHE A 255 6.80 7.79 6.07
N ALA A 256 7.41 8.72 5.32
CA ALA A 256 6.70 9.60 4.40
C ALA A 256 6.08 8.85 3.20
N PHE A 257 6.61 7.68 2.84
CA PHE A 257 6.04 6.81 1.82
C PHE A 257 5.01 5.83 2.40
N HIS A 258 5.41 5.03 3.39
CA HIS A 258 4.59 3.94 3.93
C HIS A 258 3.50 4.41 4.89
N GLY A 259 3.65 5.60 5.49
CA GLY A 259 2.67 6.17 6.40
C GLY A 259 1.35 6.60 5.74
N ALA A 260 1.30 6.65 4.40
CA ALA A 260 0.07 6.97 3.65
C ALA A 260 -0.79 5.74 3.30
N TYR A 261 -0.28 4.51 3.44
CA TYR A 261 -0.91 3.28 2.91
C TYR A 261 -1.65 2.43 3.95
N ALA A 262 -2.11 2.99 5.07
CA ALA A 262 -2.43 2.16 6.23
C ALA A 262 -3.94 1.89 6.41
N ALA A 263 -4.41 0.79 5.81
CA ALA A 263 -5.51 0.00 6.37
C ALA A 263 -5.04 -1.00 7.46
N VAL A 264 -3.77 -0.93 7.89
CA VAL A 264 -3.23 -1.73 9.01
C VAL A 264 -3.17 -0.87 10.27
N PRO A 265 -3.82 -1.27 11.38
CA PRO A 265 -3.72 -0.57 12.67
C PRO A 265 -2.25 -0.42 13.11
N GLY A 266 -1.82 0.82 13.38
CA GLY A 266 -0.52 1.14 13.96
C GLY A 266 0.44 1.95 13.06
N ALA A 267 0.49 1.70 11.74
CA ALA A 267 1.48 2.38 10.88
C ALA A 267 1.25 3.91 10.70
N THR A 268 0.09 4.42 11.11
CA THR A 268 -0.35 5.82 10.98
C THR A 268 0.22 6.76 12.04
N GLY A 269 0.90 6.26 13.08
CA GLY A 269 1.28 7.12 14.20
C GLY A 269 0.04 7.71 14.88
N SER A 270 -0.09 9.03 14.94
CA SER A 270 -1.24 9.74 15.55
C SER A 270 -2.34 10.17 14.56
N ASP A 271 -2.23 9.81 13.27
CA ASP A 271 -3.22 10.19 12.25
C ASP A 271 -4.54 9.39 12.41
N PRO A 272 -5.68 10.07 12.65
CA PRO A 272 -6.98 9.42 12.89
C PRO A 272 -7.70 8.95 11.62
N THR A 273 -7.16 9.18 10.42
CA THR A 273 -7.82 8.87 9.13
C THR A 273 -8.26 7.42 9.00
N GLY A 274 -7.38 6.46 9.34
CA GLY A 274 -7.68 5.03 9.29
C GLY A 274 -8.86 4.63 10.15
N PRO A 275 -8.81 4.87 11.47
CA PRO A 275 -9.95 4.62 12.36
C PRO A 275 -11.26 5.27 11.90
N MET A 276 -11.23 6.55 11.48
CA MET A 276 -12.43 7.25 11.01
C MET A 276 -13.06 6.56 9.79
N LEU A 277 -12.25 6.18 8.80
CA LEU A 277 -12.74 5.50 7.61
C LEU A 277 -13.24 4.07 7.89
N LEU A 278 -12.63 3.36 8.84
CA LEU A 278 -13.12 2.05 9.29
C LEU A 278 -14.46 2.15 10.01
N ASP A 279 -14.66 3.17 10.85
CA ASP A 279 -15.96 3.42 11.48
C ASP A 279 -17.04 3.73 10.42
N ILE A 280 -16.71 4.57 9.43
CA ILE A 280 -17.61 4.84 8.29
C ILE A 280 -17.92 3.54 7.52
N GLN A 281 -16.91 2.72 7.20
CA GLN A 281 -17.10 1.43 6.53
C GLN A 281 -18.02 0.50 7.32
N ALA A 282 -17.87 0.44 8.65
CA ALA A 282 -18.69 -0.41 9.52
C ALA A 282 -20.16 0.03 9.58
N SER A 283 -20.43 1.31 9.34
CA SER A 283 -21.77 1.90 9.41
C SER A 283 -22.62 1.74 8.16
N VAL A 284 -22.00 1.43 7.01
CA VAL A 284 -22.68 1.33 5.71
C VAL A 284 -22.92 -0.14 5.32
N ALA A 285 -23.92 -0.38 4.47
CA ALA A 285 -24.36 -1.74 4.16
C ALA A 285 -23.59 -2.41 3.01
N SER A 286 -22.82 -1.64 2.22
CA SER A 286 -22.13 -2.16 1.03
C SER A 286 -20.85 -1.39 0.68
N PRO A 287 -19.92 -2.02 -0.09
CA PRO A 287 -18.74 -1.34 -0.62
C PRO A 287 -19.09 -0.13 -1.49
N ARG A 288 -20.23 -0.19 -2.19
CA ARG A 288 -20.72 0.91 -3.01
C ARG A 288 -21.14 2.11 -2.18
N GLU A 289 -21.91 1.88 -1.14
CA GLU A 289 -22.35 2.93 -0.21
C GLU A 289 -21.14 3.56 0.50
N PHE A 290 -20.14 2.76 0.90
CA PHE A 290 -18.88 3.26 1.42
C PHE A 290 -18.20 4.23 0.44
N MET A 291 -17.98 3.78 -0.80
CA MET A 291 -17.32 4.58 -1.83
C MET A 291 -18.09 5.86 -2.17
N GLU A 292 -19.42 5.80 -2.24
CA GLU A 292 -20.28 6.98 -2.47
C GLU A 292 -20.26 7.96 -1.31
N THR A 293 -20.14 7.47 -0.07
CA THR A 293 -20.07 8.29 1.14
C THR A 293 -18.76 9.08 1.22
N VAL A 294 -17.64 8.45 0.88
CA VAL A 294 -16.30 9.07 0.98
C VAL A 294 -15.90 9.84 -0.28
N ALA A 295 -16.52 9.57 -1.43
CA ALA A 295 -16.24 10.24 -2.71
C ALA A 295 -16.23 11.79 -2.65
N PRO A 296 -17.16 12.46 -1.95
CA PRO A 296 -17.23 13.92 -1.94
C PRO A 296 -16.12 14.63 -1.17
N ILE A 297 -15.32 13.91 -0.38
CA ILE A 297 -14.28 14.49 0.50
C ILE A 297 -13.32 15.38 -0.30
N THR A 298 -13.17 16.64 0.11
CA THR A 298 -12.19 17.57 -0.46
C THR A 298 -11.06 17.92 0.49
N THR A 299 -11.31 17.80 1.80
CA THR A 299 -10.42 18.18 2.89
C THR A 299 -10.53 17.18 4.04
N PHE A 300 -9.62 17.28 5.01
CA PHE A 300 -9.73 16.47 6.23
C PHE A 300 -10.97 16.81 7.06
N ASP A 301 -11.36 18.08 7.12
CA ASP A 301 -12.56 18.53 7.84
C ASP A 301 -13.84 17.85 7.28
N ASP A 302 -13.91 17.60 5.96
CA ASP A 302 -15.05 16.88 5.36
C ASP A 302 -15.11 15.42 5.86
N LEU A 303 -13.96 14.76 6.05
CA LEU A 303 -13.90 13.41 6.63
C LEU A 303 -14.39 13.43 8.08
N GLU A 304 -13.97 14.42 8.87
CA GLU A 304 -14.43 14.57 10.25
C GLU A 304 -15.95 14.81 10.31
N GLU A 305 -16.51 15.62 9.42
CA GLU A 305 -17.95 15.87 9.35
C GLU A 305 -18.72 14.57 9.05
N ILE A 306 -18.32 13.83 8.00
CA ILE A 306 -18.94 12.55 7.64
C ILE A 306 -18.84 11.53 8.79
N TRP A 307 -17.68 11.41 9.41
CA TRP A 307 -17.47 10.49 10.54
C TRP A 307 -18.34 10.84 11.75
N ASN A 308 -18.47 12.13 12.07
CA ASN A 308 -19.34 12.58 13.16
C ASN A 308 -20.81 12.28 12.89
N GLU A 309 -21.29 12.42 11.64
CA GLU A 309 -22.66 12.07 11.27
C GLU A 309 -22.95 10.58 11.49
N VAL A 310 -22.00 9.71 11.13
CA VAL A 310 -22.08 8.25 11.34
C VAL A 310 -22.16 7.91 12.83
N LEU A 311 -21.28 8.46 13.66
CA LEU A 311 -21.27 8.20 15.11
C LEU A 311 -22.55 8.67 15.83
N VAL A 312 -23.18 9.74 15.34
CA VAL A 312 -24.46 10.23 15.91
C VAL A 312 -25.60 9.26 15.61
N LEU A 313 -25.57 8.57 14.47
CA LEU A 313 -26.59 7.58 14.09
C LEU A 313 -26.46 6.27 14.87
N GLU A 314 -25.25 5.83 15.21
CA GLU A 314 -25.04 4.61 16.03
C GLU A 314 -25.44 4.78 17.51
N ASN A 315 -25.47 6.02 18.01
CA ASN A 315 -25.82 6.34 19.39
C ASN A 315 -27.32 6.63 19.61
N GLN A 316 -28.18 6.42 18.61
CA GLN A 316 -29.65 6.57 18.68
C GLN A 316 -30.38 5.23 18.61
#